data_AF-A0A947EU60-F1
#
_entry.id   AF-A0A947EU60-F1
#
_cell.length_a   1.000
_cell.length_b   1.000
_cell.length_c   1.000
_cell.angle_alpha   90.00
_cell.angle_beta   90.00
_cell.angle_gamma   90.00
#
_symmetry.space_group_name_H-M   'P 1'
#
loop_
_entity.id
_entity.type
_entity.pdbx_description
1 polymer ?
#
loop_
_entity_poly.entity_id
_entity_poly.type
_entity_poly.pdbx_seq_one_letter_code
_entity_poly.pdbx_strand_id
1 'polypeptide(L)'
;MENELTIKRFTDLRRELGYTQAEFASLLGVSNTTADIERGRTKLSGKVVATLLKQFKINPLWLFGESDQQYIEASNTSVIPKVVTVDSADKENMVLVNAKAAAGYPQNIHDTSWYRQLPAFDLPIPEFRNATYRG
;
A
#
# COMPACT_ATOMS: atom_id res chain seq x y z
N MET A 1 -20.36 -23.15 -8.90
CA MET A 1 -20.33 -21.76 -9.37
C MET A 1 -18.98 -21.08 -9.09
N GLU A 2 -18.50 -20.96 -7.85
CA GLU A 2 -17.19 -20.32 -7.52
C GLU A 2 -15.98 -20.95 -8.24
N ASN A 3 -15.98 -22.28 -8.36
CA ASN A 3 -14.84 -22.99 -8.96
C ASN A 3 -14.71 -22.72 -10.48
N GLU A 4 -15.83 -22.50 -11.19
CA GLU A 4 -15.82 -22.27 -12.64
C GLU A 4 -15.25 -20.90 -13.02
N LEU A 5 -15.59 -19.86 -12.26
CA LEU A 5 -15.06 -18.52 -12.49
C LEU A 5 -13.54 -18.48 -12.24
N THR A 6 -13.10 -19.15 -11.17
CA THR A 6 -11.67 -19.26 -10.82
C THR A 6 -10.89 -19.94 -11.96
N ILE A 7 -11.41 -21.05 -12.47
CA ILE A 7 -10.81 -21.78 -13.60
C ILE A 7 -10.74 -20.91 -14.85
N LYS A 8 -11.82 -20.18 -15.16
CA LYS A 8 -11.86 -19.27 -16.30
C LYS A 8 -10.82 -18.17 -16.18
N ARG A 9 -10.81 -17.43 -15.06
CA ARG A 9 -9.84 -16.35 -14.80
C ARG A 9 -8.40 -16.84 -14.84
N PHE A 10 -8.11 -18.01 -14.28
CA PHE A 10 -6.78 -18.62 -14.36
C PHE A 10 -6.37 -19.01 -15.80
N THR A 11 -7.29 -19.59 -16.57
CA THR A 11 -7.05 -19.98 -17.97
C THR A 11 -6.84 -18.77 -18.86
N ASP A 12 -7.69 -17.76 -18.70
CA ASP A 12 -7.62 -16.51 -19.46
C ASP A 12 -6.33 -15.76 -19.13
N LEU A 13 -5.94 -15.69 -17.86
CA LEU A 13 -4.67 -15.12 -17.42
C LEU A 13 -3.46 -15.79 -18.10
N ARG A 14 -3.41 -17.13 -18.11
CA ARG A 14 -2.31 -17.85 -18.78
C ARG A 14 -2.23 -17.49 -20.27
N ARG A 15 -3.37 -17.42 -20.93
CA ARG A 15 -3.47 -17.08 -22.37
C ARG A 15 -3.08 -15.63 -22.64
N GLU A 16 -3.52 -14.70 -21.79
CA GLU A 16 -3.16 -13.28 -21.84
C GLU A 16 -1.64 -13.10 -21.73
N LEU A 17 -0.99 -13.87 -20.85
CA LEU A 17 0.46 -13.89 -20.69
C LEU A 17 1.21 -14.65 -21.79
N GLY A 18 0.49 -15.33 -22.71
CA GLY A 18 1.07 -16.03 -23.85
C GLY A 18 1.78 -17.36 -23.52
N TYR A 19 1.61 -17.91 -22.31
CA TYR A 19 2.29 -19.14 -21.90
C TYR A 19 1.52 -20.40 -22.30
N THR A 20 2.25 -21.44 -22.68
CA THR A 20 1.70 -22.81 -22.74
C THR A 20 1.41 -23.35 -21.34
N GLN A 21 0.62 -24.42 -21.23
CA GLN A 21 0.30 -25.04 -19.93
C GLN A 21 1.54 -25.59 -19.21
N ALA A 22 2.54 -26.06 -19.95
CA ALA A 22 3.78 -26.58 -19.39
C ALA A 22 4.70 -25.45 -18.90
N GLU A 23 4.86 -24.38 -19.70
CA GLU A 23 5.65 -23.21 -19.31
C GLU A 23 5.05 -22.53 -18.07
N PHE A 24 3.73 -22.35 -18.04
CA PHE A 24 3.05 -21.75 -16.90
C PHE A 24 3.17 -22.61 -15.65
N ALA A 25 3.09 -23.94 -15.78
CA ALA A 25 3.33 -24.86 -14.65
C ALA A 25 4.75 -24.71 -14.09
N SER A 26 5.76 -24.63 -14.98
CA SER A 26 7.15 -24.42 -14.59
C SER A 26 7.34 -23.09 -13.85
N LEU A 27 6.74 -22.01 -14.33
CA LEU A 27 6.80 -20.68 -13.67
C LEU A 27 6.13 -20.69 -12.29
N LEU A 28 5.01 -21.41 -12.16
CA LEU A 28 4.26 -21.52 -10.92
C LEU A 28 4.84 -22.54 -9.93
N GLY A 29 5.83 -23.33 -10.35
CA GLY A 29 6.45 -24.39 -9.54
C GLY A 29 5.51 -25.57 -9.30
N VAL A 30 4.68 -25.90 -10.29
CA VAL A 30 3.76 -27.05 -10.33
C VAL A 30 4.33 -28.12 -11.27
N SER A 31 4.15 -29.40 -10.93
CA SER A 31 4.66 -30.51 -11.73
C SER A 31 3.93 -30.64 -13.08
N ASN A 32 4.70 -30.75 -14.17
CA ASN A 32 4.29 -31.09 -15.53
C ASN A 32 3.39 -30.08 -16.27
N THR A 33 2.18 -29.78 -15.77
CA THR A 33 1.19 -28.99 -16.53
C THR A 33 0.11 -28.38 -15.63
N THR A 34 -0.47 -27.26 -16.07
CA THR A 34 -1.65 -26.64 -15.43
C THR A 34 -2.99 -27.23 -15.89
N ALA A 35 -2.97 -28.25 -16.76
CA ALA A 35 -4.18 -28.72 -17.44
C ALA A 35 -5.26 -29.32 -16.50
N ASP A 36 -4.88 -29.92 -15.37
CA ASP A 36 -5.84 -30.43 -14.38
C ASP A 36 -6.48 -29.31 -13.55
N ILE A 37 -5.76 -28.21 -13.35
CA ILE A 37 -6.28 -26.99 -12.73
C ILE A 37 -7.29 -26.33 -13.68
N GLU A 38 -6.94 -26.18 -14.95
CA GLU A 38 -7.80 -25.59 -15.98
C GLU A 38 -9.05 -26.43 -16.30
N ARG A 39 -9.07 -27.72 -15.92
CA ARG A 39 -10.26 -28.60 -16.01
C ARG A 39 -11.02 -28.73 -14.69
N GLY A 40 -10.57 -28.05 -13.63
CA GLY A 40 -11.21 -28.11 -12.31
C GLY A 40 -11.03 -29.41 -11.55
N ARG A 41 -10.14 -30.31 -12.01
CA ARG A 41 -9.80 -31.56 -11.31
C ARG A 41 -8.93 -31.29 -10.09
N THR A 42 -8.13 -30.22 -10.13
CA THR A 42 -7.24 -29.83 -9.04
C THR A 42 -7.49 -28.38 -8.65
N LYS A 43 -7.62 -28.12 -7.34
CA LYS A 43 -7.74 -26.74 -6.82
C LYS A 43 -6.40 -26.02 -6.87
N LEU A 44 -6.44 -24.70 -7.00
CA LEU A 44 -5.24 -23.86 -6.87
C LEU A 44 -4.66 -23.98 -5.46
N SER A 45 -3.38 -24.33 -5.37
CA SER A 45 -2.69 -24.36 -4.08
C SER A 45 -2.32 -22.94 -3.64
N GLY A 46 -2.20 -22.72 -2.32
CA GLY A 46 -1.75 -21.43 -1.78
C GLY A 46 -0.37 -21.02 -2.31
N LYS A 47 0.51 -21.99 -2.62
CA LYS A 47 1.81 -21.73 -3.25
C LYS A 47 1.64 -21.11 -4.64
N VAL A 48 0.73 -21.64 -5.47
CA VAL A 48 0.46 -21.11 -6.80
C VAL A 48 -0.11 -19.69 -6.71
N VAL A 49 -1.08 -19.46 -5.83
CA VAL A 49 -1.67 -18.13 -5.61
C VAL A 49 -0.60 -17.12 -5.15
N ALA A 50 0.28 -17.52 -4.24
CA ALA A 50 1.39 -16.68 -3.79
C ALA A 50 2.38 -16.37 -4.91
N THR A 51 2.66 -17.32 -5.81
CA THR A 51 3.52 -17.10 -6.97
C THR A 51 2.88 -16.14 -7.97
N LEU A 52 1.58 -16.32 -8.26
CA LEU A 52 0.80 -15.42 -9.12
C LEU A 52 0.84 -13.97 -8.62
N LEU A 53 0.63 -13.81 -7.31
CA LEU A 53 0.72 -12.52 -6.64
C LEU A 53 2.14 -11.93 -6.74
N LYS A 54 3.18 -12.71 -6.45
CA LYS A 54 4.55 -12.19 -6.41
C LYS A 54 5.09 -11.81 -7.79
N GLN A 55 4.92 -12.67 -8.78
CA GLN A 55 5.50 -12.52 -10.11
C GLN A 55 4.65 -11.64 -11.02
N PHE A 56 3.33 -11.81 -10.99
CA PHE A 56 2.41 -11.17 -11.93
C PHE A 56 1.51 -10.11 -11.27
N LYS A 57 1.67 -9.88 -9.96
CA LYS A 57 0.85 -8.93 -9.19
C LYS A 57 -0.65 -9.21 -9.28
N ILE A 58 -1.03 -10.47 -9.49
CA ILE A 58 -2.44 -10.85 -9.59
C ILE A 58 -3.09 -10.78 -8.22
N ASN A 59 -4.24 -10.13 -8.18
CA ASN A 59 -5.07 -10.02 -6.99
C ASN A 59 -5.77 -11.37 -6.72
N PRO A 60 -5.52 -12.03 -5.57
CA PRO A 60 -6.20 -13.27 -5.22
C PRO A 60 -7.72 -13.12 -5.11
N LEU A 61 -8.21 -11.96 -4.67
CA LEU A 61 -9.65 -11.71 -4.56
C LEU A 61 -10.30 -11.70 -5.95
N TRP A 62 -9.63 -11.11 -6.95
CA TRP A 62 -10.08 -11.25 -8.33
C TRP A 62 -9.97 -12.69 -8.82
N LEU A 63 -8.91 -13.42 -8.48
CA LEU A 63 -8.81 -14.81 -8.93
C LEU A 63 -10.01 -15.67 -8.48
N PHE A 64 -10.55 -15.41 -7.28
CA PHE A 64 -11.68 -16.14 -6.70
C PHE A 64 -13.07 -15.49 -6.90
N GLY A 65 -13.16 -14.35 -7.58
CA GLY A 65 -14.44 -13.70 -7.87
C GLY A 65 -14.95 -12.70 -6.83
N GLU A 66 -14.14 -12.38 -5.83
CA GLU A 66 -14.46 -11.41 -4.76
C GLU A 66 -14.04 -9.98 -5.12
N SER A 67 -13.39 -9.77 -6.26
CA SER A 67 -12.99 -8.46 -6.76
C SER A 67 -13.04 -8.38 -8.29
N ASP A 68 -13.25 -7.16 -8.80
CA ASP A 68 -13.15 -6.83 -10.22
C ASP A 68 -11.75 -6.36 -10.64
N GLN A 69 -10.85 -6.09 -9.68
CA GLN A 69 -9.49 -5.64 -9.97
C GLN A 69 -8.52 -6.81 -10.15
N GLN A 70 -8.12 -7.08 -11.39
CA GLN A 70 -7.21 -8.19 -11.74
C GLN A 70 -5.82 -8.08 -11.12
N TYR A 71 -5.27 -6.87 -11.09
CA TYR A 71 -3.93 -6.61 -10.57
C TYR A 71 -4.05 -5.90 -9.21
N ILE A 72 -3.13 -6.24 -8.30
CA ILE A 72 -2.91 -5.44 -7.10
C ILE A 72 -2.20 -4.17 -7.56
N GLU A 73 -2.85 -3.02 -7.38
CA GLU A 73 -2.14 -1.76 -7.48
C GLU A 73 -1.03 -1.78 -6.45
N ALA A 74 0.23 -1.65 -6.90
CA ALA A 74 1.30 -1.26 -6.00
C ALA A 74 0.80 0.04 -5.38
N SER A 75 0.43 -0.01 -4.11
CA SER A 75 -0.04 1.16 -3.39
C SER A 75 0.88 2.30 -3.77
N ASN A 76 0.31 3.36 -4.35
CA ASN A 76 0.96 4.66 -4.39
C ASN A 76 1.34 4.93 -2.94
N THR A 77 2.53 4.50 -2.55
CA THR A 77 3.05 4.67 -1.21
C THR A 77 3.11 6.16 -1.12
N SER A 78 2.15 6.72 -0.39
CA SER A 78 2.06 8.13 -0.17
C SER A 78 3.29 8.49 0.66
N VAL A 79 4.38 8.81 -0.03
CA VAL A 79 5.66 9.22 0.55
C VAL A 79 5.56 10.66 1.04
N ILE A 80 4.45 11.00 1.70
CA ILE A 80 4.30 12.30 2.33
C ILE A 80 5.39 12.35 3.42
N PRO A 81 6.36 13.26 3.29
CA PRO A 81 7.44 13.37 4.26
C PRO A 81 6.83 13.73 5.62
N LYS A 82 7.27 13.04 6.67
CA LYS A 82 6.96 13.46 8.04
C LYS A 82 7.95 14.56 8.43
N VAL A 83 7.46 15.78 8.60
CA VAL A 83 8.27 16.93 9.03
C VAL A 83 8.20 17.04 10.54
N VAL A 84 9.36 17.09 11.19
CA VAL A 84 9.52 17.42 12.62
C VAL A 84 10.22 18.76 12.69
N THR A 85 9.66 19.70 13.45
CA THR A 85 10.24 21.03 13.66
C THR A 85 10.99 21.07 14.98
N VAL A 86 12.13 21.76 14.99
CA VAL A 86 12.97 21.95 16.18
C VAL A 86 13.26 23.43 16.37
N ASP A 87 13.56 23.81 17.60
CA ASP A 87 14.05 25.13 17.96
C ASP A 87 15.57 25.27 17.65
N SER A 88 16.14 26.43 17.97
CA SER A 88 17.58 26.70 17.78
C SER A 88 18.52 25.85 18.67
N ALA A 89 17.98 25.13 19.64
CA ALA A 89 18.70 24.26 20.56
C ALA A 89 18.46 22.75 20.26
N ASP A 90 17.97 22.44 19.06
CA ASP A 90 17.61 21.09 18.60
C ASP A 90 16.56 20.37 19.47
N LYS A 91 15.67 21.13 20.13
CA LYS A 91 14.53 20.58 20.86
C LYS A 91 13.28 20.65 20.00
N GLU A 92 12.46 19.60 20.07
CA GLU A 92 11.17 19.55 19.39
C GLU A 92 10.28 20.72 19.82
N ASN A 93 9.61 21.33 18.85
CA ASN A 93 8.66 22.41 19.08
C ASN A 93 7.36 22.18 18.32
N MET A 94 6.33 22.94 18.66
CA MET A 94 5.00 22.81 18.04
C MET A 94 4.70 24.01 17.17
N VAL A 95 4.40 23.76 15.91
CA VAL A 95 3.99 24.78 14.95
C VAL A 95 2.52 25.16 15.15
N LEU A 96 2.25 26.46 15.23
CA LEU A 96 0.91 27.03 15.27
C LEU A 96 0.43 27.36 13.86
N VAL A 97 -0.57 26.62 13.39
CA VAL A 97 -1.19 26.84 12.08
C VAL A 97 -2.43 27.71 12.25
N ASN A 98 -2.42 28.94 11.69
CA ASN A 98 -3.60 29.79 11.66
C ASN A 98 -4.69 29.16 10.77
N ALA A 99 -5.97 29.31 11.13
CA ALA A 99 -7.11 28.76 10.38
C ALA A 99 -7.11 29.13 8.87
N LYS A 100 -6.59 30.31 8.49
CA LYS A 100 -6.44 30.70 7.08
C LYS A 100 -5.31 29.94 6.36
N ALA A 101 -4.21 29.65 7.07
CA ALA A 101 -3.09 28.89 6.54
C ALA A 101 -3.39 27.38 6.43
N ALA A 102 -4.32 26.87 7.25
CA ALA A 102 -4.79 25.48 7.18
C ALA A 102 -5.40 25.10 5.83
N ALA A 103 -6.01 26.05 5.11
CA ALA A 103 -6.55 25.82 3.76
C ALA A 103 -5.47 25.54 2.71
N GLY A 104 -4.25 26.05 2.91
CA GLY A 104 -3.10 25.81 2.04
C GLY A 104 -2.24 24.62 2.48
N TYR A 105 -2.54 23.99 3.62
CA TYR A 105 -1.75 22.91 4.20
C TYR A 105 -1.51 21.75 3.22
N PRO A 106 -2.53 21.23 2.49
CA PRO A 106 -2.31 20.13 1.55
C PRO A 106 -1.36 20.48 0.39
N GLN A 107 -1.31 21.76 -0.01
CA GLN A 107 -0.47 22.22 -1.12
C GLN A 107 0.98 22.45 -0.69
N ASN A 108 1.19 22.88 0.56
CA ASN A 108 2.51 23.25 1.09
C ASN A 108 3.15 22.17 1.98
N ILE A 109 2.47 21.04 2.23
CA ILE A 109 2.96 19.95 3.11
C ILE A 109 4.32 19.38 2.68
N HIS A 110 4.66 19.53 1.40
CA HIS A 110 5.94 19.08 0.83
C HIS A 110 7.05 20.13 0.93
N ASP A 111 6.72 21.40 1.19
CA ASP A 111 7.67 22.49 1.26
C ASP A 111 8.13 22.73 2.70
N THR A 112 9.32 22.24 3.03
CA THR A 112 9.95 22.44 4.34
C THR A 112 10.17 23.92 4.70
N SER A 113 10.26 24.82 3.71
CA SER A 113 10.45 26.25 3.94
C SER A 113 9.20 26.93 4.49
N TRP A 114 8.01 26.41 4.14
CA TRP A 114 6.73 26.89 4.64
C TRP A 114 6.61 26.67 6.16
N TYR A 115 7.02 25.49 6.65
CA TYR A 115 7.04 25.18 8.08
C TYR A 115 7.92 26.14 8.90
N ARG A 116 9.01 26.67 8.32
CA ARG A 116 9.92 27.61 9.01
C ARG A 116 9.33 29.00 9.23
N GLN A 117 8.31 29.37 8.44
CA GLN A 117 7.68 30.69 8.52
C GLN A 117 6.55 30.73 9.55
N LEU A 118 6.07 29.56 9.97
CA LEU A 118 4.96 29.47 10.91
C LEU A 118 5.45 29.75 12.34
N PRO A 119 4.67 30.49 13.14
CA PRO A 119 4.99 30.67 14.55
C PRO A 119 5.00 29.30 15.26
N ALA A 120 5.96 29.09 16.15
CA ALA A 120 6.07 27.86 16.93
C ALA A 120 6.21 28.18 18.43
N PHE A 121 5.85 27.23 19.27
CA PHE A 121 6.01 27.33 20.71
C PHE A 121 6.46 26.00 21.31
N ASP A 122 7.12 26.08 22.47
CA ASP A 122 7.64 24.93 23.19
C ASP A 122 6.79 24.65 24.42
N LEU A 123 6.76 23.39 24.84
CA LEU A 123 6.23 23.00 26.14
C LEU A 123 7.36 22.55 27.08
N PRO A 124 7.29 22.90 28.38
CA PRO A 124 6.31 23.81 28.98
C PRO A 124 6.55 25.27 28.52
N ILE A 125 5.46 26.01 28.30
CA ILE A 125 5.55 27.44 28.02
C ILE A 125 6.30 28.15 29.16
N PRO A 126 7.02 29.24 28.90
CA PRO A 126 7.88 29.91 29.89
C PRO A 126 7.23 30.12 31.26
N GLU A 127 5.94 30.46 31.27
CA GLU A 127 5.12 30.70 32.46
C GLU A 127 4.96 29.47 33.36
N PHE A 128 5.09 28.26 32.80
CA PHE A 128 4.97 26.98 33.50
C PHE A 128 6.29 26.21 33.64
N ARG A 129 7.44 26.77 33.21
CA ARG A 129 8.74 26.06 33.28
C ARG A 129 9.16 25.68 34.70
N ASN A 130 8.69 26.40 35.72
CA ASN A 130 9.03 26.18 37.13
C ASN A 130 7.78 26.11 38.04
N ALA A 131 6.60 25.86 37.48
CA ALA A 131 5.36 25.82 38.24
C ALA A 131 4.63 24.49 38.02
N THR A 132 4.08 23.92 39.10
CA THR A 132 3.18 22.77 39.00
C THR A 132 1.76 23.29 38.76
N TYR A 133 1.27 23.22 37.53
CA TYR A 133 -0.14 23.49 37.25
C TYR A 133 -1.00 22.40 37.92
N ARG A 134 -1.77 22.79 38.93
CA ARG A 134 -2.80 21.96 39.55
C ARG A 134 -4.14 22.60 39.22
N GLY A 135 -4.80 22.08 38.20
CA GLY A 135 -6.19 22.41 37.84
C GLY A 135 -7.18 21.52 38.58
#